data_AF-A0A947BJP7-F1
#
_entry.id   AF-A0A947BJP7-F1
#
_cell.length_a   1.000
_cell.length_b   1.000
_cell.length_c   1.000
_cell.angle_alpha   90.00
_cell.angle_beta   90.00
_cell.angle_gamma   90.00
#
_symmetry.space_group_name_H-M   'P 1'
#
loop_
_entity.id
_entity.type
_entity.pdbx_description
1 polymer ?
#
loop_
_entity_poly.entity_id
_entity_poly.type
_entity_poly.pdbx_seq_one_letter_code
_entity_poly.pdbx_strand_id
1 'polypeptide(L)'
;MKFGIDRLLTQDDLRAPLEGKRVSLVAHPASVTAQLDHALDALFAKGVNVTSAFGPQHGLKGDKQDNMVETTDEFDPRYDIPVFSLYGEVRRPTGQSMSTADVFLFDLQDLGCRIYTFVTTLLYLLQEAEKAGKSVWVLDRPNPAGGPVEGTLLLPGQESFVGAAPMTMRHGMTMGEMGHWFVNHFKLDVDYRVNEMEGWKPGKAPGYGWPEDRVW
;
A
#
# COMPACT_ATOMS: atom_id res chain seq x y z
N MET A 1 14.55 -11.50 -5.85
CA MET A 1 13.46 -10.57 -6.23
C MET A 1 13.76 -9.22 -5.62
N LYS A 2 13.42 -8.11 -6.29
CA LYS A 2 13.44 -6.77 -5.66
C LYS A 2 12.02 -6.24 -5.60
N PHE A 3 11.60 -5.79 -4.42
CA PHE A 3 10.29 -5.16 -4.23
C PHE A 3 10.28 -3.73 -4.76
N GLY A 4 9.09 -3.13 -4.90
CA GLY A 4 8.95 -1.75 -5.36
C GLY A 4 9.75 -0.76 -4.50
N ILE A 5 9.79 -0.98 -3.18
CA ILE A 5 10.61 -0.17 -2.26
C ILE A 5 12.11 -0.34 -2.54
N ASP A 6 12.60 -1.56 -2.74
CA ASP A 6 14.02 -1.80 -3.01
C ASP A 6 14.46 -1.10 -4.31
N ARG A 7 13.60 -1.13 -5.34
CA ARG A 7 13.86 -0.44 -6.60
C ARG A 7 13.85 1.08 -6.41
N LEU A 8 12.84 1.64 -5.74
CA LEU A 8 12.78 3.08 -5.44
C LEU A 8 14.02 3.58 -4.68
N LEU A 9 14.57 2.75 -3.78
CA LEU A 9 15.75 3.11 -2.99
C LEU A 9 17.06 2.98 -3.79
N THR A 10 17.12 2.12 -4.80
CA THR A 10 18.35 1.80 -5.56
C THR A 10 18.41 2.39 -6.97
N GLN A 11 17.29 2.88 -7.51
CA GLN A 11 17.18 3.42 -8.87
C GLN A 11 16.81 4.90 -8.80
N ASP A 12 17.78 5.77 -9.13
CA ASP A 12 17.62 7.23 -9.01
C ASP A 12 16.53 7.78 -9.94
N ASP A 13 16.34 7.19 -11.13
CA ASP A 13 15.29 7.57 -12.07
C ASP A 13 13.88 7.32 -11.53
N LEU A 14 13.70 6.28 -10.70
CA LEU A 14 12.42 6.04 -10.02
C LEU A 14 12.16 7.05 -8.90
N ARG A 15 13.23 7.52 -8.23
CA ARG A 15 13.14 8.45 -7.10
C ARG A 15 13.12 9.91 -7.52
N ALA A 16 13.77 10.28 -8.62
CA ALA A 16 13.92 11.67 -9.07
C ALA A 16 12.60 12.46 -9.12
N PRO A 17 11.44 11.88 -9.54
CA PRO A 17 10.20 12.65 -9.55
C PRO A 17 9.61 12.95 -8.16
N LEU A 18 10.17 12.40 -7.08
CA LEU A 18 9.85 12.75 -5.70
C LEU A 18 10.66 13.95 -5.18
N GLU A 19 11.67 14.41 -5.92
CA GLU A 19 12.48 15.57 -5.50
C GLU A 19 11.61 16.82 -5.36
N GLY A 20 11.74 17.50 -4.21
CA GLY A 20 10.93 18.67 -3.87
C GLY A 20 9.45 18.39 -3.60
N LYS A 21 8.99 17.14 -3.65
CA LYS A 21 7.62 16.76 -3.28
C LYS A 21 7.52 16.43 -1.80
N ARG A 22 6.35 16.67 -1.21
CA ARG A 22 6.01 16.13 0.11
C ARG A 22 5.44 14.74 -0.07
N VAL A 23 6.01 13.76 0.64
CA VAL A 23 5.68 12.35 0.47
C VAL A 23 5.00 11.82 1.72
N SER A 24 3.90 11.10 1.55
CA SER A 24 3.32 10.30 2.61
C SER A 24 3.54 8.81 2.36
N LEU A 25 3.70 8.02 3.42
CA LEU A 25 3.84 6.57 3.35
C LEU A 25 2.66 5.86 4.02
N VAL A 26 1.92 5.05 3.27
CA VAL A 26 0.99 4.05 3.82
C VAL A 26 1.75 2.74 3.98
N ALA A 27 2.00 2.35 5.23
CA ALA A 27 2.84 1.21 5.57
C ALA A 27 2.36 0.50 6.85
N HIS A 28 2.85 -0.72 7.05
CA HIS A 28 2.63 -1.54 8.23
C HIS A 28 3.93 -2.30 8.57
N PRO A 29 3.98 -3.15 9.61
CA PRO A 29 5.23 -3.80 10.02
C PRO A 29 5.96 -4.60 8.93
N ALA A 30 5.27 -5.23 7.98
CA ALA A 30 5.91 -5.98 6.90
C ALA A 30 6.33 -5.10 5.70
N SER A 31 6.14 -3.79 5.80
CA SER A 31 6.65 -2.79 4.86
C SER A 31 8.15 -2.60 5.05
N VAL A 32 8.92 -3.66 4.80
CA VAL A 32 10.37 -3.70 4.98
C VAL A 32 11.09 -3.89 3.64
N THR A 33 12.35 -3.47 3.59
CA THR A 33 13.28 -3.68 2.48
C THR A 33 13.79 -5.13 2.46
N ALA A 34 14.57 -5.48 1.43
CA ALA A 34 15.32 -6.73 1.37
C ALA A 34 16.28 -6.96 2.56
N GLN A 35 16.65 -5.89 3.29
CA GLN A 35 17.52 -5.94 4.46
C GLN A 35 16.73 -5.91 5.79
N LEU A 36 15.39 -5.95 5.72
CA LEU A 36 14.49 -5.85 6.86
C LEU A 36 14.46 -4.47 7.54
N ASP A 37 14.97 -3.43 6.87
CA ASP A 37 14.76 -2.06 7.32
C ASP A 37 13.32 -1.64 7.00
N HIS A 38 12.63 -1.00 7.95
CA HIS A 38 11.29 -0.48 7.69
C HIS A 38 11.34 0.61 6.61
N ALA A 39 10.36 0.60 5.69
CA ALA A 39 10.31 1.48 4.53
C ALA A 39 10.39 2.96 4.90
N LEU A 40 9.77 3.35 6.03
CA LEU A 40 9.88 4.71 6.56
C LEU A 40 11.34 5.11 6.80
N ASP A 41 12.08 4.29 7.56
CA ASP A 41 13.47 4.57 7.89
C ASP A 41 14.35 4.58 6.63
N ALA A 42 14.09 3.67 5.70
CA ALA A 42 14.82 3.58 4.45
C ALA A 42 14.59 4.80 3.54
N LEU A 43 13.36 5.33 3.48
CA LEU A 43 13.03 6.55 2.72
C LEU A 43 13.71 7.79 3.31
N PHE A 44 13.68 7.95 4.64
CA PHE A 44 14.43 9.02 5.32
C PHE A 44 15.93 8.91 5.08
N ALA A 45 16.50 7.71 5.16
CA ALA A 45 17.92 7.47 4.87
C ALA A 45 18.32 7.81 3.42
N LYS A 46 17.37 7.78 2.48
CA LYS A 46 17.56 8.22 1.09
C LYS A 46 17.24 9.70 0.85
N GLY A 47 16.93 10.47 1.89
CA GLY A 47 16.65 11.90 1.79
C GLY A 47 15.31 12.22 1.14
N VAL A 48 14.36 11.27 1.11
CA VAL A 48 12.99 11.54 0.67
C VAL A 48 12.32 12.43 1.72
N ASN A 49 11.65 13.49 1.27
CA ASN A 49 10.92 14.41 2.13
C ASN A 49 9.59 13.80 2.58
N VAL A 50 9.65 12.84 3.50
CA VAL A 50 8.48 12.20 4.09
C VAL A 50 7.88 13.15 5.14
N THR A 51 6.62 13.54 4.94
CA THR A 51 5.93 14.55 5.76
C THR A 51 4.80 13.97 6.60
N SER A 52 4.37 12.74 6.31
CA SER A 52 3.39 12.01 7.10
C SER A 52 3.46 10.51 6.82
N ALA A 53 2.83 9.70 7.66
CA ALA A 53 2.60 8.30 7.40
C ALA A 53 1.17 7.89 7.78
N PHE A 54 0.74 6.74 7.28
CA PHE A 54 -0.55 6.13 7.60
C PHE A 54 -0.33 4.69 8.01
N GLY A 55 -0.87 4.32 9.17
CA GLY A 55 -0.99 2.93 9.61
C GLY A 55 -2.40 2.40 9.28
N PRO A 56 -2.54 1.30 8.53
CA PRO A 56 -3.82 0.63 8.36
C PRO A 56 -4.15 -0.21 9.60
N GLN A 57 -4.95 -1.27 9.45
CA GLN A 57 -5.18 -2.25 10.53
C GLN A 57 -3.81 -2.76 11.05
N HIS A 58 -3.62 -2.73 12.38
CA HIS A 58 -2.39 -3.08 13.12
C HIS A 58 -1.29 -2.00 13.19
N GLY A 59 -1.54 -0.77 12.70
CA GLY A 59 -0.63 0.36 12.85
C GLY A 59 0.62 0.30 11.96
N LEU A 60 1.51 1.28 12.12
CA LEU A 60 2.68 1.46 11.25
C LEU A 60 3.85 0.53 11.63
N LYS A 61 4.22 0.45 12.92
CA LYS A 61 5.39 -0.30 13.41
C LYS A 61 5.05 -1.54 14.25
N GLY A 62 3.76 -1.84 14.45
CA GLY A 62 3.32 -3.05 15.17
C GLY A 62 3.62 -2.99 16.67
N ASP A 63 3.89 -1.80 17.18
CA ASP A 63 4.07 -1.43 18.58
C ASP A 63 2.75 -1.35 19.36
N LYS A 64 1.62 -1.56 18.66
CA LYS A 64 0.27 -1.55 19.23
C LYS A 64 -0.29 -2.97 19.29
N GLN A 65 -0.77 -3.35 20.48
CA GLN A 65 -1.27 -4.70 20.81
C GLN A 65 -2.41 -5.15 19.87
N ASP A 66 -2.45 -6.46 19.60
CA ASP A 66 -3.36 -7.16 18.68
C ASP A 66 -4.84 -7.23 19.12
N ASN A 67 -5.28 -6.25 19.90
CA ASN A 67 -6.62 -6.16 20.44
C ASN A 67 -7.27 -4.93 19.84
N MET A 68 -7.95 -5.03 18.69
CA MET A 68 -9.07 -4.20 18.19
C MET A 68 -9.27 -2.78 18.79
N VAL A 69 -8.20 -2.04 19.07
CA VAL A 69 -8.20 -0.75 19.75
C VAL A 69 -7.82 0.26 18.69
N GLU A 70 -8.71 1.23 18.52
CA GLU A 70 -8.50 2.33 17.59
C GLU A 70 -7.24 3.09 17.97
N THR A 71 -6.37 3.29 17.00
CA THR A 71 -5.12 4.02 17.19
C THR A 71 -5.39 5.48 16.85
N THR A 72 -5.20 6.38 17.80
CA THR A 72 -5.31 7.82 17.53
C THR A 72 -4.15 8.30 16.67
N ASP A 73 -4.34 9.41 15.97
CA ASP A 73 -3.26 10.13 15.32
C ASP A 73 -2.13 10.42 16.32
N GLU A 74 -0.90 10.20 15.91
CA GLU A 74 0.29 10.38 16.74
C GLU A 74 1.42 11.01 15.94
N PHE A 75 2.55 11.27 16.60
CA PHE A 75 3.78 11.67 15.93
C PHE A 75 4.79 10.53 16.00
N ASP A 76 5.47 10.25 14.88
CA ASP A 76 6.59 9.31 14.90
C ASP A 76 7.69 9.88 15.81
N PRO A 77 8.16 9.12 16.82
CA PRO A 77 9.06 9.66 17.84
C PRO A 77 10.48 9.91 17.34
N ARG A 78 10.85 9.38 16.16
CA ARG A 78 12.19 9.55 15.57
C ARG A 78 12.22 10.71 14.59
N TYR A 79 11.16 10.86 13.79
CA TYR A 79 11.12 11.79 12.67
C TYR A 79 10.21 12.99 12.90
N ASP A 80 9.41 13.00 13.96
CA ASP A 80 8.50 14.09 14.33
C ASP A 80 7.51 14.44 13.19
N ILE A 81 6.99 13.40 12.53
CA ILE A 81 5.95 13.53 11.50
C ILE A 81 4.62 12.96 12.00
N PRO A 82 3.48 13.49 11.55
CA PRO A 82 2.18 12.92 11.88
C PRO A 82 2.01 11.52 11.28
N VAL A 83 1.47 10.60 12.08
CA VAL A 83 1.08 9.24 11.71
C VAL A 83 -0.43 9.12 11.92
N PHE A 84 -1.15 8.91 10.83
CA PHE A 84 -2.61 8.82 10.83
C PHE A 84 -3.08 7.37 10.85
N SER A 85 -4.18 7.09 11.55
CA SER A 85 -4.84 5.79 11.50
C SER A 85 -5.87 5.71 10.37
N LEU A 86 -5.84 4.62 9.60
CA LEU A 86 -6.90 4.26 8.65
C LEU A 86 -7.75 3.08 9.15
N TYR A 87 -7.82 2.90 10.48
CA TYR A 87 -8.61 1.86 11.13
C TYR A 87 -9.48 2.44 12.26
N GLY A 88 -10.66 1.84 12.48
CA GLY A 88 -11.67 2.34 13.42
C GLY A 88 -12.71 3.24 12.76
N GLU A 89 -12.99 4.39 13.37
CA GLU A 89 -13.90 5.43 12.86
C GLU A 89 -13.44 6.01 11.52
N VAL A 90 -12.13 6.18 11.33
CA VAL A 90 -11.54 6.76 10.12
C VAL A 90 -10.91 5.66 9.28
N ARG A 91 -11.59 5.28 8.20
CA ARG A 91 -11.08 4.29 7.21
C ARG A 91 -10.62 4.91 5.90
N ARG A 92 -10.97 6.18 5.70
CA ARG A 92 -10.61 7.01 4.54
C ARG A 92 -9.71 8.14 5.01
N PRO A 93 -8.64 8.48 4.26
CA PRO A 93 -7.88 9.70 4.55
C PRO A 93 -8.81 10.93 4.60
N THR A 94 -8.74 11.71 5.67
CA THR A 94 -9.46 12.97 5.79
C THR A 94 -8.83 14.04 4.90
N GLY A 95 -9.58 15.10 4.55
CA GLY A 95 -9.02 16.24 3.79
C GLY A 95 -7.79 16.88 4.47
N GLN A 96 -7.77 16.90 5.81
CA GLN A 96 -6.60 17.35 6.58
C GLN A 96 -5.40 16.43 6.35
N SER A 97 -5.57 15.11 6.49
CA SER A 97 -4.48 14.16 6.26
C SER A 97 -3.99 14.20 4.79
N MET A 98 -4.90 14.36 3.83
CA MET A 98 -4.57 14.49 2.40
C MET A 98 -3.77 15.75 2.08
N SER A 99 -3.87 16.80 2.90
CA SER A 99 -3.13 18.04 2.72
C SER A 99 -1.64 17.93 3.05
N THR A 100 -1.23 16.88 3.78
CA THR A 100 0.14 16.70 4.29
C THR A 100 1.14 16.32 3.22
N ALA A 101 0.70 15.78 2.09
CA ALA A 101 1.56 15.30 1.02
C ALA A 101 1.04 15.67 -0.38
N ASP A 102 1.94 15.52 -1.35
CA ASP A 102 1.66 15.64 -2.78
C ASP A 102 1.62 14.25 -3.43
N VAL A 103 2.45 13.32 -2.94
CA VAL A 103 2.53 11.93 -3.39
C VAL A 103 2.33 10.99 -2.21
N PHE A 104 1.47 9.99 -2.37
CA PHE A 104 1.21 8.93 -1.41
C PHE A 104 1.84 7.63 -1.90
N LEU A 105 2.88 7.17 -1.22
CA LEU A 105 3.47 5.86 -1.44
C LEU A 105 2.63 4.82 -0.69
N PHE A 106 2.13 3.82 -1.40
CA PHE A 106 1.40 2.70 -0.84
C PHE A 106 2.31 1.47 -0.83
N ASP A 107 2.76 1.06 0.35
CA ASP A 107 3.68 -0.05 0.54
C ASP A 107 3.11 -1.02 1.56
N LEU A 108 2.13 -1.84 1.18
CA LEU A 108 1.55 -2.86 2.07
C LEU A 108 1.68 -4.24 1.43
N GLN A 109 2.24 -5.18 2.18
CA GLN A 109 2.16 -6.61 1.88
C GLN A 109 0.71 -7.11 2.10
N ASP A 110 0.04 -7.49 1.02
CA ASP A 110 -1.30 -8.09 1.02
C ASP A 110 -1.24 -9.63 1.02
N LEU A 111 -2.39 -10.30 1.16
CA LEU A 111 -2.52 -11.77 1.17
C LEU A 111 -3.11 -12.38 -0.12
N GLY A 112 -3.56 -11.57 -1.06
CA GLY A 112 -4.19 -12.03 -2.30
C GLY A 112 -5.67 -12.39 -2.16
N CYS A 113 -6.34 -11.85 -1.14
CA CYS A 113 -7.72 -12.18 -0.79
C CYS A 113 -8.59 -10.94 -0.61
N ARG A 114 -9.79 -10.92 -1.21
CA ARG A 114 -10.72 -9.79 -1.21
C ARG A 114 -11.08 -9.25 0.18
N ILE A 115 -11.16 -10.13 1.18
CA ILE A 115 -11.56 -9.76 2.55
C ILE A 115 -10.42 -9.11 3.34
N TYR A 116 -9.19 -9.15 2.82
CA TYR A 116 -8.07 -8.46 3.43
C TYR A 116 -8.17 -6.97 3.15
N THR A 117 -8.25 -6.19 4.22
CA THR A 117 -8.78 -4.82 4.17
C THR A 117 -7.84 -3.82 3.49
N PHE A 118 -6.57 -4.18 3.28
CA PHE A 118 -5.61 -3.35 2.54
C PHE A 118 -6.04 -3.10 1.09
N VAL A 119 -6.76 -4.06 0.48
CA VAL A 119 -7.40 -3.88 -0.83
C VAL A 119 -8.38 -2.70 -0.79
N THR A 120 -9.22 -2.63 0.24
CA THR A 120 -10.16 -1.52 0.41
C THR A 120 -9.45 -0.22 0.77
N THR A 121 -8.40 -0.28 1.59
CA THR A 121 -7.55 0.89 1.91
C THR A 121 -6.98 1.52 0.64
N LEU A 122 -6.48 0.71 -0.31
CA LEU A 122 -5.99 1.22 -1.59
C LEU A 122 -7.10 1.92 -2.39
N LEU A 123 -8.27 1.30 -2.54
CA LEU A 123 -9.39 1.92 -3.25
C LEU A 123 -9.77 3.27 -2.64
N TYR A 124 -9.85 3.33 -1.31
CA TYR A 124 -10.22 4.55 -0.60
C TYR A 124 -9.17 5.64 -0.79
N LEU A 125 -7.88 5.29 -0.69
CA LEU A 125 -6.80 6.23 -0.98
C LEU A 125 -6.88 6.78 -2.40
N LEU A 126 -7.11 5.94 -3.41
CA LEU A 126 -7.24 6.37 -4.81
C LEU A 126 -8.39 7.37 -4.99
N GLN A 127 -9.55 7.08 -4.39
CA GLN A 127 -10.73 7.96 -4.45
C GLN A 127 -10.50 9.30 -3.75
N GLU A 128 -9.84 9.32 -2.59
CA GLU A 128 -9.54 10.58 -1.91
C GLU A 128 -8.41 11.36 -2.60
N ALA A 129 -7.44 10.67 -3.22
CA ALA A 129 -6.37 11.27 -4.00
C ALA A 129 -6.89 11.96 -5.27
N GLU A 130 -7.82 11.33 -6.00
CA GLU A 130 -8.52 11.96 -7.13
C GLU A 130 -9.15 13.29 -6.71
N LYS A 131 -9.97 13.28 -5.65
CA LYS A 131 -10.65 14.50 -5.15
C LYS A 131 -9.68 15.59 -4.72
N ALA A 132 -8.53 15.22 -4.17
CA ALA A 132 -7.55 16.13 -3.62
C ALA A 132 -6.44 16.52 -4.63
N GLY A 133 -6.47 16.00 -5.86
CA GLY A 133 -5.46 16.23 -6.89
C GLY A 133 -4.06 15.73 -6.48
N LYS A 134 -4.00 14.53 -5.88
CA LYS A 134 -2.77 13.91 -5.37
C LYS A 134 -2.34 12.72 -6.22
N SER A 135 -1.06 12.40 -6.18
CA SER A 135 -0.53 11.21 -6.84
C SER A 135 -0.51 10.01 -5.88
N VAL A 136 -0.83 8.83 -6.38
CA VAL A 136 -0.72 7.56 -5.62
C VAL A 136 0.25 6.63 -6.33
N TRP A 137 1.29 6.22 -5.61
CA TRP A 137 2.32 5.33 -6.13
C TRP A 137 2.33 4.03 -5.34
N VAL A 138 2.05 2.90 -5.97
CA VAL A 138 2.18 1.60 -5.30
C VAL A 138 3.62 1.10 -5.41
N LEU A 139 4.22 0.81 -4.26
CA LEU A 139 5.49 0.10 -4.17
C LEU A 139 5.18 -1.39 -4.19
N ASP A 140 5.26 -1.98 -5.37
CA ASP A 140 4.62 -3.27 -5.60
C ASP A 140 5.29 -4.40 -4.82
N ARG A 141 4.45 -5.36 -4.38
CA ARG A 141 4.83 -6.49 -3.55
C ARG A 141 4.19 -7.79 -4.06
N PRO A 142 4.81 -8.95 -3.80
CA PRO A 142 4.28 -10.24 -4.22
C PRO A 142 2.86 -10.46 -3.71
N ASN A 143 1.99 -11.01 -4.55
CA ASN A 143 0.77 -11.63 -4.07
C ASN A 143 1.14 -13.04 -3.54
N PRO A 144 1.05 -13.34 -2.24
CA PRO A 144 1.41 -14.66 -1.71
C PRO A 144 0.46 -15.77 -2.17
N ALA A 145 -0.77 -15.42 -2.52
CA ALA A 145 -1.70 -16.34 -3.17
C ALA A 145 -1.41 -16.49 -4.69
N GLY A 146 -0.38 -15.85 -5.24
CA GLY A 146 0.03 -16.00 -6.64
C GLY A 146 -1.03 -15.58 -7.66
N GLY A 147 -0.85 -16.04 -8.91
CA GLY A 147 -1.75 -15.73 -10.03
C GLY A 147 -3.09 -16.49 -10.14
N PRO A 148 -3.36 -17.63 -9.48
CA PRO A 148 -4.65 -18.29 -9.62
C PRO A 148 -5.82 -17.43 -9.10
N VAL A 149 -6.95 -17.50 -9.81
CA VAL A 149 -8.18 -16.75 -9.51
C VAL A 149 -9.27 -17.74 -9.07
N GLU A 150 -9.93 -17.48 -7.94
CA GLU A 150 -10.87 -18.44 -7.35
C GLU A 150 -11.99 -17.75 -6.53
N GLY A 151 -13.18 -18.37 -6.52
CA GLY A 151 -14.33 -17.97 -5.71
C GLY A 151 -15.34 -17.11 -6.44
N THR A 152 -16.38 -16.70 -5.72
CA THR A 152 -17.49 -15.90 -6.27
C THR A 152 -17.17 -14.41 -6.29
N LEU A 153 -17.75 -13.70 -7.27
CA LEU A 153 -17.75 -12.25 -7.28
C LEU A 153 -18.58 -11.70 -6.12
N LEU A 154 -18.19 -10.53 -5.62
CA LEU A 154 -19.01 -9.78 -4.67
C LEU A 154 -20.29 -9.32 -5.36
N LEU A 155 -21.44 -9.53 -4.73
CA LEU A 155 -22.73 -9.12 -5.28
C LEU A 155 -22.87 -7.59 -5.15
N PRO A 156 -23.43 -6.90 -6.16
CA PRO A 156 -23.73 -5.48 -6.06
C PRO A 156 -24.59 -5.17 -4.83
N GLY A 157 -24.23 -4.11 -4.11
CA GLY A 157 -24.88 -3.69 -2.87
C GLY A 157 -24.38 -4.40 -1.61
N GLN A 158 -23.45 -5.34 -1.73
CA GLN A 158 -22.77 -6.00 -0.60
C GLN A 158 -21.36 -5.45 -0.36
N GLU A 159 -21.00 -4.33 -1.00
CA GLU A 159 -19.74 -3.64 -0.79
C GLU A 159 -19.61 -3.17 0.66
N SER A 160 -18.43 -3.41 1.24
CA SER A 160 -18.10 -3.05 2.62
C SER A 160 -16.59 -2.91 2.78
N PHE A 161 -16.12 -2.66 4.01
CA PHE A 161 -14.69 -2.56 4.26
C PHE A 161 -13.92 -3.86 3.98
N VAL A 162 -14.60 -5.01 4.02
CA VAL A 162 -14.07 -6.35 3.70
C VAL A 162 -14.48 -6.82 2.29
N GLY A 163 -14.92 -5.90 1.43
CA GLY A 163 -15.36 -6.20 0.08
C GLY A 163 -15.48 -4.92 -0.74
N ALA A 164 -14.38 -4.47 -1.30
CA ALA A 164 -14.29 -3.15 -1.93
C ALA A 164 -15.02 -3.03 -3.27
N ALA A 165 -15.10 -4.11 -4.04
CA ALA A 165 -15.52 -4.09 -5.44
C ALA A 165 -15.92 -5.51 -5.92
N PRO A 166 -16.54 -5.66 -7.11
CA PRO A 166 -16.95 -6.95 -7.66
C PRO A 166 -15.76 -7.79 -8.17
N MET A 167 -14.88 -8.19 -7.25
CA MET A 167 -13.75 -9.09 -7.47
C MET A 167 -13.98 -10.46 -6.82
N THR A 168 -13.27 -11.47 -7.31
CA THR A 168 -13.29 -12.83 -6.74
C THR A 168 -12.62 -12.88 -5.37
N MET A 169 -12.87 -13.94 -4.59
CA MET A 169 -12.25 -14.10 -3.27
C MET A 169 -10.72 -14.13 -3.36
N ARG A 170 -10.16 -14.99 -4.20
CA ARG A 170 -8.74 -14.96 -4.59
C ARG A 170 -8.65 -14.23 -5.92
N HIS A 171 -8.04 -13.05 -5.92
CA HIS A 171 -8.10 -12.14 -7.06
C HIS A 171 -6.93 -12.27 -8.05
N GLY A 172 -5.83 -12.93 -7.67
CA GLY A 172 -4.71 -13.22 -8.57
C GLY A 172 -3.85 -12.01 -8.99
N MET A 173 -4.08 -10.84 -8.38
CA MET A 173 -3.40 -9.58 -8.69
C MET A 173 -2.49 -9.13 -7.54
N THR A 174 -1.37 -8.52 -7.86
CA THR A 174 -0.58 -7.68 -6.94
C THR A 174 -1.36 -6.41 -6.57
N MET A 175 -0.89 -5.65 -5.58
CA MET A 175 -1.51 -4.37 -5.23
C MET A 175 -1.30 -3.30 -6.32
N GLY A 176 -0.20 -3.38 -7.08
CA GLY A 176 0.01 -2.52 -8.25
C GLY A 176 -0.99 -2.80 -9.37
N GLU A 177 -1.21 -4.07 -9.72
CA GLU A 177 -2.22 -4.47 -10.70
C GLU A 177 -3.64 -4.14 -10.21
N MET A 178 -3.91 -4.36 -8.92
CA MET A 178 -5.19 -4.03 -8.29
C MET A 178 -5.51 -2.53 -8.40
N GLY A 179 -4.52 -1.65 -8.18
CA GLY A 179 -4.74 -0.21 -8.30
C GLY A 179 -5.07 0.21 -9.74
N HIS A 180 -4.39 -0.34 -10.74
CA HIS A 180 -4.78 -0.15 -12.14
C HIS A 180 -6.19 -0.65 -12.43
N TRP A 181 -6.56 -1.82 -11.89
CA TRP A 181 -7.92 -2.35 -12.02
C TRP A 181 -8.95 -1.40 -11.41
N PHE A 182 -8.71 -0.86 -10.21
CA PHE A 182 -9.60 0.11 -9.57
C PHE A 182 -9.74 1.39 -10.39
N VAL A 183 -8.62 1.97 -10.85
CA VAL A 183 -8.62 3.18 -11.68
C VAL A 183 -9.48 2.97 -12.92
N ASN A 184 -9.31 1.86 -13.63
CA ASN A 184 -10.08 1.53 -14.82
C ASN A 184 -11.57 1.22 -14.50
N HIS A 185 -11.82 0.40 -13.48
CA HIS A 185 -13.16 -0.06 -13.12
C HIS A 185 -14.06 1.08 -12.64
N PHE A 186 -13.53 1.95 -11.78
CA PHE A 186 -14.26 3.10 -11.23
C PHE A 186 -14.09 4.39 -12.04
N LYS A 187 -13.28 4.35 -13.12
CA LYS A 187 -12.99 5.49 -14.00
C LYS A 187 -12.40 6.68 -13.25
N LEU A 188 -11.45 6.41 -12.36
CA LEU A 188 -10.80 7.44 -11.54
C LEU A 188 -9.83 8.25 -12.39
N ASP A 189 -9.86 9.57 -12.26
CA ASP A 189 -8.89 10.50 -12.83
C ASP A 189 -7.82 10.88 -11.79
N VAL A 190 -7.04 9.87 -11.39
CA VAL A 190 -5.97 10.00 -10.40
C VAL A 190 -4.62 9.75 -11.04
N ASP A 191 -3.61 10.56 -10.69
CA ASP A 191 -2.23 10.32 -11.08
C ASP A 191 -1.69 9.07 -10.37
N TYR A 192 -1.79 7.94 -11.06
CA TYR A 192 -1.46 6.63 -10.53
C TYR A 192 -0.19 6.06 -11.16
N ARG A 193 0.73 5.59 -10.31
CA ARG A 193 1.98 4.97 -10.72
C ARG A 193 2.22 3.67 -9.96
N VAL A 194 2.88 2.72 -10.61
CA VAL A 194 3.39 1.51 -9.96
C VAL A 194 4.91 1.47 -10.08
N ASN A 195 5.57 1.26 -8.96
CA ASN A 195 6.97 0.85 -8.94
C ASN A 195 6.99 -0.68 -8.91
N GLU A 196 6.94 -1.27 -10.11
CA GLU A 196 6.82 -2.71 -10.31
C GLU A 196 7.99 -3.49 -9.67
N MET A 197 7.76 -4.71 -9.24
CA MET A 197 8.84 -5.59 -8.77
C MET A 197 9.79 -6.01 -9.90
N GLU A 198 11.04 -6.33 -9.54
CA GLU A 198 11.96 -7.06 -10.44
C GLU A 198 11.99 -8.55 -10.10
N GLY A 199 11.70 -9.39 -11.09
CA GLY A 199 11.78 -10.85 -11.01
C GLY A 199 10.51 -11.54 -10.50
N TRP A 200 9.39 -10.84 -10.39
CA TRP A 200 8.06 -11.41 -10.11
C TRP A 200 7.61 -12.35 -11.24
N LYS A 201 7.17 -13.56 -10.89
CA LYS A 201 6.78 -14.62 -11.84
C LYS A 201 5.51 -15.35 -11.37
N PRO A 202 4.32 -14.73 -11.50
CA PRO A 202 3.07 -15.23 -10.89
C PRO A 202 2.59 -16.58 -11.46
N GLY A 203 3.01 -16.94 -12.67
CA GLY A 203 2.62 -18.17 -13.37
C GLY A 203 3.60 -19.34 -13.24
N LYS A 204 4.68 -19.21 -12.46
CA LYS A 204 5.70 -20.26 -12.35
C LYS A 204 5.69 -20.90 -10.96
N ALA A 205 5.56 -22.22 -10.92
CA ALA A 205 5.76 -23.02 -9.70
C ALA A 205 7.27 -23.33 -9.47
N PRO A 206 7.68 -23.60 -8.22
CA PRO A 206 6.92 -23.46 -6.96
C PRO A 206 6.71 -21.99 -6.56
N GLY A 207 5.85 -21.74 -5.57
CA GLY A 207 5.66 -20.39 -4.98
C GLY A 207 4.80 -19.39 -5.77
N TYR A 208 4.52 -19.61 -7.06
CA TYR A 208 3.70 -18.71 -7.90
C TYR A 208 4.12 -17.24 -7.79
N GLY A 209 5.44 -17.04 -7.81
CA GLY A 209 6.09 -15.75 -7.67
C GLY A 209 6.51 -15.39 -6.25
N TRP A 210 6.05 -16.07 -5.19
CA TRP A 210 6.59 -15.86 -3.85
C TRP A 210 8.07 -16.27 -3.79
N PRO A 211 8.96 -15.49 -3.15
CA PRO A 211 10.37 -15.85 -3.04
C PRO A 211 10.56 -17.08 -2.12
N GLU A 212 11.09 -18.17 -2.65
CA GLU A 212 11.36 -19.40 -1.86
C GLU A 212 12.51 -19.21 -0.85
N ASP A 213 13.40 -18.25 -1.10
CA ASP A 213 14.51 -17.88 -0.22
C ASP A 213 14.10 -16.92 0.91
N ARG A 214 12.84 -16.42 0.89
CA ARG A 214 12.27 -15.50 1.88
C ARG A 214 10.94 -16.05 2.40
N VAL A 215 11.03 -17.07 3.24
CA VAL A 215 9.90 -17.79 3.85
C VAL A 215 9.36 -17.14 5.14
N TRP A 216 9.95 -16.01 5.55
CA TRP A 216 9.52 -15.24 6.73
C TRP A 216 8.42 -14.24 6.39
#